data_AF-A0A2S8IBH9-F1
#
_entry.id   AF-A0A2S8IBH9-F1
#
_cell.length_a   1.000
_cell.length_b   1.000
_cell.length_c   1.000
_cell.angle_alpha   90.00
_cell.angle_beta   90.00
_cell.angle_gamma   90.00
#
_symmetry.space_group_name_H-M   'P 1'
#
loop_
_entity.id
_entity.type
_entity.pdbx_description
1 polymer ?
#
loop_
_entity_poly.entity_id
_entity_poly.type
_entity_poly.pdbx_seq_one_letter_code
_entity_poly.pdbx_strand_id
1 'polypeptide(L)'
;MSHIGYFAWDLAAQRGDAPCLRDDRLELTYAQFAERVDAFAAQLSENGVGRGDVVAIMLPNRAELLIALMASWRIGAAATPVNPTFTAIEAEYQINDATAVLVVNEGPGAPTGGRPVIAVDDMATTPDLVWTPGTTAGGDDLALLIYTSGSTGRPKGVMLTHDNLQFMSSSMVQHFSLTADDHCLLILPLFHVNAICVSFLTPMLAGGQLSVTGRFSPARFFDDVARLRPTYFSAVPTIYALLVSQDTVGDTSSLRFAVCGAAPISKELLDHAEQRFGLVIVEGYGLTEGTCASACNPPDGLRKLGTVGPALPGQTIAIVDESGAPVPVGAVGEVVIRGANVMRGYLGRPEETERTIVDGWLHTGDVGRLDEAGYLTLVDRIKDMIIRGGENIYPKEIENALATHDDVLEAAVIGAPHDVYGEVPVAYVVTYPETAVTDVLLAEHLGSRLTKVKLPVSIHIVDALPRNPVGKIDKPGLRSRHRSAAVS
;
A
#
# COMPACT_ATOMS: atom_id res chain seq x y z
N MET A 1 2.97 -7.73 -27.50
CA MET A 1 1.82 -7.46 -26.62
C MET A 1 1.80 -8.57 -25.58
N SER A 2 2.01 -8.25 -24.31
CA SER A 2 1.79 -9.20 -23.21
C SER A 2 0.33 -9.63 -23.22
N HIS A 3 0.09 -10.92 -23.04
CA HIS A 3 -1.26 -11.39 -22.73
C HIS A 3 -1.60 -10.98 -21.29
N ILE A 4 -2.62 -10.14 -21.10
CA ILE A 4 -3.11 -9.76 -19.77
C ILE A 4 -3.99 -10.90 -19.26
N GLY A 5 -3.62 -11.52 -18.15
CA GLY A 5 -4.22 -12.77 -17.67
C GLY A 5 -5.23 -12.62 -16.53
N TYR A 6 -5.40 -11.42 -15.97
CA TYR A 6 -6.24 -11.20 -14.79
C TYR A 6 -7.66 -10.69 -15.12
N PHE A 7 -8.01 -10.57 -16.41
CA PHE A 7 -9.31 -10.03 -16.80
C PHE A 7 -10.46 -11.00 -16.52
N ALA A 8 -11.55 -10.46 -15.97
CA ALA A 8 -12.70 -11.24 -15.54
C ALA A 8 -13.32 -12.08 -16.67
N TRP A 9 -13.46 -11.51 -17.88
CA TRP A 9 -14.07 -12.20 -19.02
C TRP A 9 -13.22 -13.37 -19.57
N ASP A 10 -11.90 -13.28 -19.46
CA ASP A 10 -11.00 -14.38 -19.87
C ASP A 10 -11.00 -15.50 -18.82
N LEU A 11 -11.07 -15.13 -17.53
CA LEU A 11 -11.15 -16.08 -16.42
C LEU A 11 -12.51 -16.76 -16.33
N ALA A 12 -13.60 -16.09 -16.69
CA ALA A 12 -14.95 -16.67 -16.76
C ALA A 12 -15.01 -17.88 -17.70
N ALA A 13 -14.35 -17.82 -18.85
CA ALA A 13 -14.27 -18.95 -19.78
C ALA A 13 -13.54 -20.17 -19.19
N GLN A 14 -12.62 -19.95 -18.25
CA GLN A 14 -11.78 -20.98 -17.65
C GLN A 14 -12.36 -21.54 -16.35
N ARG A 15 -13.05 -20.70 -15.57
CA ARG A 15 -13.46 -20.97 -14.18
C ARG A 15 -14.98 -21.02 -13.99
N GLY A 16 -15.76 -20.44 -14.90
CA GLY A 16 -17.23 -20.52 -14.93
C GLY A 16 -17.87 -20.25 -13.56
N ASP A 17 -18.45 -21.30 -12.98
CA ASP A 17 -19.21 -21.26 -11.73
C ASP A 17 -18.35 -21.34 -10.46
N ALA A 18 -17.01 -21.32 -10.56
CA ALA A 18 -16.15 -21.27 -9.38
C ALA A 18 -16.34 -19.95 -8.61
N PRO A 19 -16.25 -19.94 -7.27
CA PRO A 19 -16.28 -18.72 -6.46
C PRO A 19 -15.19 -17.73 -6.88
N CYS A 20 -15.54 -16.46 -7.04
CA CYS A 20 -14.62 -15.42 -7.49
C CYS A 20 -14.50 -14.29 -6.46
N LEU A 21 -15.59 -13.58 -6.22
CA LEU A 21 -15.61 -12.36 -5.43
C LEU A 21 -16.82 -12.34 -4.52
N ARG A 22 -16.62 -12.03 -3.24
CA ARG A 22 -17.72 -11.79 -2.30
C ARG A 22 -17.48 -10.61 -1.38
N ASP A 23 -18.56 -10.02 -0.90
CA ASP A 23 -18.59 -9.10 0.23
C ASP A 23 -19.84 -9.39 1.10
N ASP A 24 -20.26 -8.45 1.94
CA ASP A 24 -21.45 -8.63 2.79
C ASP A 24 -22.78 -8.65 2.01
N ARG A 25 -22.78 -8.24 0.73
CA ARG A 25 -23.98 -8.05 -0.09
C ARG A 25 -24.05 -9.02 -1.27
N LEU A 26 -22.90 -9.36 -1.83
CA LEU A 26 -22.79 -10.11 -3.07
C LEU A 26 -21.85 -11.30 -2.88
N GLU A 27 -22.19 -12.42 -3.51
CA GLU A 27 -21.30 -13.55 -3.74
C GLU A 27 -21.41 -13.91 -5.22
N LEU A 28 -20.30 -13.74 -5.94
CA LEU A 28 -20.24 -13.87 -7.39
C LEU A 28 -19.29 -15.01 -7.77
N THR A 29 -19.74 -15.84 -8.69
CA THR A 29 -18.86 -16.73 -9.46
C THR A 29 -18.04 -15.93 -10.47
N TYR A 30 -17.05 -16.56 -11.10
CA TYR A 30 -16.28 -15.93 -12.18
C TYR A 30 -17.17 -15.50 -13.36
N ALA A 31 -18.13 -16.35 -13.75
CA ALA A 31 -19.11 -16.03 -14.79
C ALA A 31 -19.96 -14.82 -14.41
N GLN A 32 -20.53 -14.80 -13.19
CA GLN A 32 -21.35 -13.69 -12.72
C GLN A 32 -20.55 -12.39 -12.56
N PHE A 33 -19.28 -12.47 -12.13
CA PHE A 33 -18.43 -11.30 -12.05
C PHE A 33 -18.16 -10.71 -13.44
N ALA A 34 -17.88 -11.55 -14.45
CA ALA A 34 -17.72 -11.09 -15.83
C ALA A 34 -19.02 -10.46 -16.39
N GLU A 35 -20.19 -11.05 -16.12
CA GLU A 35 -21.49 -10.48 -16.52
C GLU A 35 -21.72 -9.09 -15.89
N ARG A 36 -21.39 -8.92 -14.61
CA ARG A 36 -21.48 -7.62 -13.93
C ARG A 36 -20.51 -6.60 -14.50
N VAL A 37 -19.31 -7.02 -14.88
CA VAL A 37 -18.33 -6.18 -15.55
C VAL A 37 -18.82 -5.73 -16.92
N ASP A 38 -19.36 -6.64 -17.74
CA ASP A 38 -19.88 -6.31 -19.07
C ASP A 38 -21.12 -5.40 -18.99
N ALA A 39 -22.03 -5.63 -18.03
CA ALA A 39 -23.17 -4.77 -17.77
C ALA A 39 -22.76 -3.32 -17.47
N PHE A 40 -21.81 -3.15 -16.55
CA PHE A 40 -21.36 -1.82 -16.17
C PHE A 40 -20.47 -1.17 -17.25
N ALA A 41 -19.69 -1.95 -18.00
CA ALA A 41 -18.92 -1.47 -19.14
C ALA A 41 -19.81 -0.91 -20.26
N ALA A 42 -20.95 -1.55 -20.52
CA ALA A 42 -21.96 -1.04 -21.44
C ALA A 42 -22.51 0.31 -20.97
N GLN A 43 -22.89 0.42 -19.69
CA GLN A 43 -23.38 1.67 -19.11
C GLN A 43 -22.33 2.80 -19.17
N LEU A 44 -21.05 2.51 -18.90
CA LEU A 44 -19.97 3.48 -19.05
C LEU A 44 -19.86 3.97 -20.50
N SER A 45 -19.95 3.06 -21.47
CA SER A 45 -19.92 3.38 -22.90
C SER A 45 -21.10 4.27 -23.32
N GLU A 46 -22.30 3.98 -22.83
CA GLU A 46 -23.52 4.79 -23.07
C GLU A 46 -23.39 6.20 -22.50
N ASN A 47 -22.65 6.36 -21.40
CA ASN A 47 -22.31 7.65 -20.81
C ASN A 47 -21.10 8.33 -21.49
N GLY A 48 -20.62 7.80 -22.61
CA GLY A 48 -19.59 8.39 -23.44
C GLY A 48 -18.16 8.15 -22.97
N VAL A 49 -17.93 7.24 -22.01
CA VAL A 49 -16.58 6.83 -21.60
C VAL A 49 -16.00 5.88 -22.65
N GLY A 50 -14.75 6.09 -23.02
CA GLY A 50 -14.04 5.23 -23.96
C GLY A 50 -12.55 5.06 -23.66
N ARG A 51 -11.82 4.55 -24.67
CA ARG A 51 -10.39 4.24 -24.53
C ARG A 51 -9.58 5.50 -24.23
N GLY A 52 -8.72 5.42 -23.22
CA GLY A 52 -7.85 6.52 -22.79
C GLY A 52 -8.51 7.52 -21.84
N ASP A 53 -9.83 7.45 -21.65
CA ASP A 53 -10.50 8.23 -20.60
C ASP A 53 -10.16 7.70 -19.21
N VAL A 54 -10.45 8.50 -18.19
CA VAL A 54 -10.25 8.14 -16.78
C VAL A 54 -11.59 8.15 -16.05
N VAL A 55 -11.90 7.05 -15.37
CA VAL A 55 -13.05 6.94 -14.45
C VAL A 55 -12.56 7.07 -13.01
N ALA A 56 -13.10 8.04 -12.27
CA ALA A 56 -12.83 8.18 -10.85
C ALA A 56 -13.79 7.31 -10.04
N ILE A 57 -13.26 6.51 -9.11
CA ILE A 57 -14.06 5.55 -8.33
C ILE A 57 -13.88 5.87 -6.84
N MET A 58 -14.90 6.49 -6.24
CA MET A 58 -14.92 6.92 -4.85
C MET A 58 -15.91 6.08 -4.06
N LEU A 59 -15.51 4.84 -3.77
CA LEU A 59 -16.33 3.86 -3.03
C LEU A 59 -15.52 3.30 -1.84
N PRO A 60 -16.18 2.90 -0.74
CA PRO A 60 -15.53 2.09 0.29
C PRO A 60 -15.19 0.69 -0.25
N ASN A 61 -14.54 -0.12 0.58
CA ASN A 61 -14.30 -1.52 0.27
C ASN A 61 -15.62 -2.26 0.02
N ARG A 62 -15.89 -2.59 -1.24
CA ARG A 62 -17.05 -3.37 -1.72
C ARG A 62 -16.79 -3.96 -3.11
N ALA A 63 -17.54 -4.98 -3.49
CA ALA A 63 -17.39 -5.65 -4.78
C ALA A 63 -17.57 -4.70 -5.98
N GLU A 64 -18.47 -3.73 -5.87
CA GLU A 64 -18.78 -2.77 -6.94
C GLU A 64 -17.60 -1.87 -7.32
N LEU A 65 -16.67 -1.58 -6.40
CA LEU A 65 -15.42 -0.88 -6.74
C LEU A 65 -14.60 -1.69 -7.75
N LEU A 66 -14.49 -3.00 -7.53
CA LEU A 66 -13.74 -3.91 -8.38
C LEU A 66 -14.45 -4.13 -9.73
N ILE A 67 -15.79 -4.18 -9.73
CA ILE A 67 -16.60 -4.20 -10.94
C ILE A 67 -16.35 -2.92 -11.75
N ALA A 68 -16.41 -1.74 -11.13
CA ALA A 68 -16.18 -0.46 -11.80
C ALA A 68 -14.77 -0.35 -12.41
N LEU A 69 -13.76 -0.83 -11.68
CA LEU A 69 -12.38 -0.86 -12.14
C LEU A 69 -12.20 -1.81 -13.34
N MET A 70 -12.73 -3.04 -13.29
CA MET A 70 -12.67 -3.99 -14.40
C MET A 70 -13.50 -3.54 -15.61
N ALA A 71 -14.66 -2.91 -15.39
CA ALA A 71 -15.50 -2.36 -16.45
C ALA A 71 -14.85 -1.19 -17.18
N SER A 72 -14.10 -0.34 -16.46
CA SER A 72 -13.30 0.72 -17.06
C SER A 72 -12.25 0.12 -18.01
N TRP A 73 -11.55 -0.92 -17.55
CA TRP A 73 -10.55 -1.62 -18.37
C TRP A 73 -11.16 -2.37 -19.56
N ARG A 74 -12.39 -2.89 -19.40
CA ARG A 74 -13.12 -3.59 -20.46
C ARG A 74 -13.34 -2.71 -21.70
N ILE A 75 -13.43 -1.38 -21.52
CA ILE A 75 -13.60 -0.39 -22.59
C ILE A 75 -12.30 0.38 -22.90
N GLY A 76 -11.17 -0.04 -22.33
CA GLY A 76 -9.86 0.59 -22.53
C GLY A 76 -9.68 1.92 -21.78
N ALA A 77 -10.56 2.25 -20.84
CA ALA A 77 -10.41 3.40 -19.95
C ALA A 77 -9.48 3.03 -18.76
N ALA A 78 -8.81 4.03 -18.22
CA ALA A 78 -8.08 3.92 -16.96
C ALA A 78 -9.03 4.18 -15.77
N ALA A 79 -8.64 3.72 -14.59
CA ALA A 79 -9.35 3.99 -13.35
C ALA A 79 -8.48 4.77 -12.34
N THR A 80 -9.09 5.67 -11.59
CA THR A 80 -8.47 6.35 -10.43
C THR A 80 -9.31 6.13 -9.18
N PRO A 81 -8.95 5.14 -8.35
CA PRO A 81 -9.56 4.97 -7.04
C PRO A 81 -9.30 6.21 -6.17
N VAL A 82 -10.36 6.82 -5.67
CA VAL A 82 -10.32 8.00 -4.79
C VAL A 82 -10.67 7.56 -3.38
N ASN A 83 -9.94 8.07 -2.39
CA ASN A 83 -10.24 7.76 -1.00
C ASN A 83 -11.65 8.29 -0.64
N PRO A 84 -12.61 7.43 -0.25
CA PRO A 84 -13.97 7.85 0.09
C PRO A 84 -14.05 8.74 1.34
N THR A 85 -12.99 8.82 2.15
CA THR A 85 -12.94 9.70 3.33
C THR A 85 -12.41 11.10 3.02
N PHE A 86 -12.03 11.38 1.76
CA PHE A 86 -11.58 12.71 1.37
C PHE A 86 -12.69 13.75 1.53
N THR A 87 -12.28 14.95 1.94
CA THR A 87 -13.12 16.14 1.82
C THR A 87 -13.42 16.45 0.34
N ALA A 88 -14.43 17.29 0.09
CA ALA A 88 -14.74 17.72 -1.27
C ALA A 88 -13.52 18.31 -1.98
N ILE A 89 -12.74 19.15 -1.32
CA ILE A 89 -11.56 19.80 -1.89
C ILE A 89 -10.48 18.78 -2.28
N GLU A 90 -10.21 17.78 -1.43
CA GLU A 90 -9.20 16.75 -1.69
C GLU A 90 -9.62 15.83 -2.85
N ALA A 91 -10.89 15.41 -2.87
CA ALA A 91 -11.43 14.61 -3.95
C ALA A 91 -11.45 15.38 -5.28
N GLU A 92 -11.91 16.64 -5.26
CA GLU A 92 -11.93 17.52 -6.44
C GLU A 92 -10.53 17.73 -7.02
N TYR A 93 -9.51 17.87 -6.18
CA TYR A 93 -8.12 17.95 -6.66
C TYR A 93 -7.75 16.70 -7.48
N GLN A 94 -7.96 15.50 -6.92
CA GLN A 94 -7.61 14.25 -7.59
C GLN A 94 -8.43 14.04 -8.87
N ILE A 95 -9.75 14.28 -8.81
CA ILE A 95 -10.66 14.13 -9.97
C ILE A 95 -10.24 15.05 -11.11
N ASN A 96 -9.90 16.30 -10.80
CA ASN A 96 -9.49 17.28 -11.81
C ASN A 96 -8.09 17.02 -12.36
N ASP A 97 -7.11 16.73 -11.50
CA ASP A 97 -5.74 16.44 -11.92
C ASP A 97 -5.69 15.16 -12.78
N ALA A 98 -6.51 14.15 -12.45
CA ALA A 98 -6.63 12.92 -13.23
C ALA A 98 -7.41 13.11 -14.54
N THR A 99 -7.97 14.30 -14.79
CA THR A 99 -8.84 14.59 -15.94
C THR A 99 -10.01 13.62 -16.08
N ALA A 100 -10.55 13.14 -14.94
CA ALA A 100 -11.61 12.14 -14.95
C ALA A 100 -12.86 12.65 -15.67
N VAL A 101 -13.42 11.81 -16.55
CA VAL A 101 -14.59 12.15 -17.37
C VAL A 101 -15.90 11.78 -16.67
N LEU A 102 -15.85 10.84 -15.72
CA LEU A 102 -16.99 10.32 -14.97
C LEU A 102 -16.55 9.91 -13.56
N VAL A 103 -17.48 10.03 -12.60
CA VAL A 103 -17.28 9.61 -11.20
C VAL A 103 -18.29 8.51 -10.83
N VAL A 104 -17.80 7.44 -10.20
CA VAL A 104 -18.62 6.43 -9.52
C VAL A 104 -18.53 6.66 -8.01
N ASN A 105 -19.66 6.84 -7.33
CA ASN A 105 -19.68 7.17 -5.88
C ASN A 105 -20.88 6.56 -5.14
N GLU A 106 -21.00 6.82 -3.84
CA GLU A 106 -22.10 6.29 -3.00
C GLU A 106 -23.46 6.98 -3.19
N GLY A 107 -23.56 8.00 -4.06
CA GLY A 107 -24.81 8.71 -4.33
C GLY A 107 -24.79 10.20 -3.96
N PRO A 108 -25.97 10.81 -3.73
CA PRO A 108 -26.09 12.25 -3.51
C PRO A 108 -25.25 12.75 -2.33
N GLY A 109 -24.48 13.82 -2.55
CA GLY A 109 -23.65 14.46 -1.53
C GLY A 109 -22.19 14.01 -1.51
N ALA A 110 -21.83 12.94 -2.23
CA ALA A 110 -20.43 12.61 -2.46
C ALA A 110 -19.78 13.60 -3.45
N PRO A 111 -18.49 13.97 -3.26
CA PRO A 111 -17.78 14.86 -4.17
C PRO A 111 -17.75 14.34 -5.61
N THR A 112 -17.92 15.23 -6.58
CA THR A 112 -18.00 14.86 -8.01
C THR A 112 -16.98 15.59 -8.89
N GLY A 113 -16.34 16.64 -8.39
CA GLY A 113 -15.50 17.51 -9.24
C GLY A 113 -16.25 18.12 -10.42
N GLY A 114 -17.58 18.26 -10.33
CA GLY A 114 -18.43 18.77 -11.40
C GLY A 114 -18.58 17.82 -12.59
N ARG A 115 -18.24 16.54 -12.42
CA ARG A 115 -18.35 15.51 -13.48
C ARG A 115 -19.70 14.79 -13.46
N PRO A 116 -20.12 14.20 -14.59
CA PRO A 116 -21.18 13.19 -14.62
C PRO A 116 -20.94 12.10 -13.59
N VAL A 117 -22.02 11.61 -12.97
CA VAL A 117 -21.96 10.66 -11.86
C VAL A 117 -22.83 9.46 -12.16
N ILE A 118 -22.32 8.27 -11.84
CA ILE A 118 -23.12 7.08 -11.65
C ILE A 118 -23.03 6.70 -10.17
N ALA A 119 -24.15 6.78 -9.45
CA ALA A 119 -24.20 6.29 -8.09
C ALA A 119 -24.08 4.77 -8.07
N VAL A 120 -23.53 4.22 -7.00
CA VAL A 120 -23.31 2.77 -6.87
C VAL A 120 -24.60 1.95 -6.97
N ASP A 121 -25.72 2.51 -6.52
CA ASP A 121 -27.04 1.87 -6.59
C ASP A 121 -27.65 1.95 -8.01
N ASP A 122 -27.12 2.83 -8.87
CA ASP A 122 -27.53 3.00 -10.27
C ASP A 122 -26.61 2.23 -11.25
N MET A 123 -25.62 1.48 -10.74
CA MET A 123 -24.74 0.67 -11.56
C MET A 123 -25.53 -0.46 -12.24
N ALA A 124 -25.40 -0.56 -13.57
CA ALA A 124 -25.99 -1.65 -14.33
C ALA A 124 -25.50 -3.02 -13.83
N THR A 125 -26.44 -3.94 -13.64
CA THR A 125 -26.16 -5.28 -13.09
C THR A 125 -26.51 -6.41 -14.04
N THR A 126 -27.26 -6.12 -15.11
CA THR A 126 -27.66 -7.09 -16.12
C THR A 126 -26.96 -6.74 -17.43
N PRO A 127 -26.22 -7.68 -18.04
CA PRO A 127 -25.54 -7.41 -19.30
C PRO A 127 -26.54 -7.18 -20.43
N ASP A 128 -26.23 -6.23 -21.31
CA ASP A 128 -26.90 -6.12 -22.61
C ASP A 128 -26.29 -7.15 -23.56
N LEU A 129 -27.09 -8.14 -23.97
CA LEU A 129 -26.65 -9.24 -24.83
C LEU A 129 -26.28 -8.79 -26.25
N VAL A 130 -26.73 -7.60 -26.68
CA VAL A 130 -26.32 -7.05 -27.99
C VAL A 130 -25.09 -6.14 -27.89
N TRP A 131 -24.74 -5.71 -26.68
CA TRP A 131 -23.53 -4.93 -26.47
C TRP A 131 -22.31 -5.81 -26.71
N THR A 132 -21.35 -5.26 -27.43
CA THR A 132 -20.06 -5.90 -27.64
C THR A 132 -18.97 -4.95 -27.16
N PRO A 133 -17.98 -5.45 -26.41
CA PRO A 133 -16.85 -4.62 -26.00
C PRO A 133 -16.13 -4.07 -27.23
N GLY A 134 -15.62 -2.85 -27.11
CA GLY A 134 -14.76 -2.25 -28.12
C GLY A 134 -13.39 -2.93 -28.19
N THR A 135 -12.36 -2.18 -28.56
CA THR A 135 -10.99 -2.72 -28.56
C THR A 135 -10.52 -3.01 -27.14
N THR A 136 -10.08 -4.24 -26.88
CA THR A 136 -9.48 -4.64 -25.60
C THR A 136 -8.27 -3.78 -25.26
N ALA A 137 -8.10 -3.46 -23.98
CA ALA A 137 -6.91 -2.77 -23.48
C ALA A 137 -5.64 -3.56 -23.82
N GLY A 138 -4.65 -2.87 -24.39
CA GLY A 138 -3.30 -3.39 -24.60
C GLY A 138 -2.44 -3.25 -23.35
N GLY A 139 -1.32 -3.98 -23.32
CA GLY A 139 -0.35 -3.93 -22.21
C GLY A 139 0.15 -2.52 -21.88
N ASP A 140 0.45 -1.75 -22.92
CA ASP A 140 0.89 -0.35 -22.82
C ASP A 140 -0.27 0.63 -22.60
N ASP A 141 -1.52 0.21 -22.40
CA ASP A 141 -2.58 1.14 -22.01
C ASP A 141 -2.47 1.48 -20.52
N LEU A 142 -2.87 2.70 -20.16
CA LEU A 142 -2.94 3.13 -18.76
C LEU A 142 -4.07 2.38 -18.07
N ALA A 143 -3.75 1.65 -17.00
CA ALA A 143 -4.73 0.90 -16.23
C ALA A 143 -5.18 1.67 -14.99
N LEU A 144 -4.22 2.24 -14.25
CA LEU A 144 -4.46 2.93 -12.98
C LEU A 144 -3.71 4.25 -12.90
N LEU A 145 -4.39 5.24 -12.32
CA LEU A 145 -3.80 6.43 -11.75
C LEU A 145 -3.92 6.36 -10.23
N ILE A 146 -2.80 6.18 -9.53
CA ILE A 146 -2.78 6.12 -8.06
C ILE A 146 -2.10 7.35 -7.51
N TYR A 147 -2.78 8.09 -6.63
CA TYR A 147 -2.25 9.32 -6.08
C TYR A 147 -1.40 9.08 -4.82
N THR A 148 -0.21 9.66 -4.80
CA THR A 148 0.70 9.63 -3.63
C THR A 148 0.86 11.02 -3.05
N SER A 149 1.19 11.11 -1.76
CA SER A 149 1.54 12.39 -1.13
C SER A 149 2.89 12.88 -1.69
N GLY A 150 2.84 13.87 -2.57
CA GLY A 150 4.04 14.44 -3.18
C GLY A 150 4.94 15.11 -2.15
N SER A 151 6.26 15.08 -2.38
CA SER A 151 7.26 15.79 -1.57
C SER A 151 7.02 17.31 -1.50
N THR A 152 6.35 17.87 -2.52
CA THR A 152 5.97 19.29 -2.62
C THR A 152 4.63 19.62 -1.95
N GLY A 153 4.01 18.66 -1.26
CA GLY A 153 2.77 18.82 -0.50
C GLY A 153 1.48 18.59 -1.29
N ARG A 154 1.52 18.63 -2.62
CA ARG A 154 0.35 18.27 -3.46
C ARG A 154 0.41 16.81 -3.91
N PRO A 155 -0.70 16.06 -3.87
CA PRO A 155 -0.74 14.70 -4.38
C PRO A 155 -0.36 14.61 -5.87
N LYS A 156 0.29 13.52 -6.26
CA LYS A 156 0.76 13.29 -7.64
C LYS A 156 0.20 11.97 -8.16
N GLY A 157 -0.35 11.97 -9.37
CA GLY A 157 -0.84 10.74 -10.01
C GLY A 157 0.31 9.89 -10.57
N VAL A 158 0.49 8.69 -10.05
CA VAL A 158 1.39 7.67 -10.58
C VAL A 158 0.68 6.90 -11.69
N MET A 159 1.27 6.88 -12.89
CA MET A 159 0.73 6.19 -14.07
C MET A 159 1.18 4.73 -14.11
N LEU A 160 0.25 3.80 -13.90
CA LEU A 160 0.48 2.36 -13.96
C LEU A 160 -0.24 1.73 -15.15
N THR A 161 0.52 1.01 -15.97
CA THR A 161 0.02 0.33 -17.18
C THR A 161 -0.50 -1.07 -16.88
N HIS A 162 -1.23 -1.67 -17.83
CA HIS A 162 -1.61 -3.07 -17.72
C HIS A 162 -0.38 -4.00 -17.64
N ASP A 163 0.69 -3.70 -18.37
CA ASP A 163 1.94 -4.46 -18.29
C ASP A 163 2.60 -4.38 -16.91
N ASN A 164 2.55 -3.21 -16.25
CA ASN A 164 3.01 -3.07 -14.88
C ASN A 164 2.23 -4.00 -13.92
N LEU A 165 0.90 -3.98 -14.02
CA LEU A 165 0.02 -4.78 -13.16
C LEU A 165 0.13 -6.28 -13.44
N GLN A 166 0.24 -6.66 -14.71
CA GLN A 166 0.42 -8.05 -15.13
C GLN A 166 1.76 -8.60 -14.62
N PHE A 167 2.84 -7.84 -14.81
CA PHE A 167 4.15 -8.20 -14.32
C PHE A 167 4.14 -8.37 -12.80
N MET A 168 3.58 -7.40 -12.07
CA MET A 168 3.54 -7.47 -10.61
C MET A 168 2.73 -8.67 -10.11
N SER A 169 1.52 -8.86 -10.64
CA SER A 169 0.66 -9.96 -10.24
C SER A 169 1.32 -11.32 -10.52
N SER A 170 1.99 -11.47 -11.67
CA SER A 170 2.71 -12.71 -12.02
C SER A 170 3.88 -12.98 -11.06
N SER A 171 4.63 -11.93 -10.72
CA SER A 171 5.74 -12.00 -9.78
C SER A 171 5.27 -12.41 -8.37
N MET A 172 4.13 -11.88 -7.91
CA MET A 172 3.52 -12.25 -6.62
C MET A 172 2.93 -13.67 -6.63
N VAL A 173 2.26 -14.10 -7.72
CA VAL A 173 1.77 -15.48 -7.87
C VAL A 173 2.92 -16.46 -7.74
N GLN A 174 4.05 -16.20 -8.42
CA GLN A 174 5.24 -17.02 -8.31
C GLN A 174 5.84 -16.99 -6.90
N HIS A 175 5.98 -15.81 -6.30
CA HIS A 175 6.64 -15.64 -5.00
C HIS A 175 5.88 -16.31 -3.85
N PHE A 176 4.55 -16.20 -3.84
CA PHE A 176 3.70 -16.82 -2.82
C PHE A 176 3.21 -18.23 -3.20
N SER A 177 3.57 -18.71 -4.39
CA SER A 177 3.07 -19.98 -4.95
C SER A 177 1.54 -20.08 -4.88
N LEU A 178 0.86 -19.01 -5.31
CA LEU A 178 -0.60 -18.97 -5.29
C LEU A 178 -1.19 -19.86 -6.39
N THR A 179 -2.33 -20.44 -6.08
CA THR A 179 -3.09 -21.34 -6.94
C THR A 179 -4.58 -20.98 -6.92
N ALA A 180 -5.39 -21.79 -7.60
CA ALA A 180 -6.84 -21.66 -7.58
C ALA A 180 -7.47 -21.95 -6.21
N ASP A 181 -6.76 -22.67 -5.34
CA ASP A 181 -7.23 -23.03 -4.01
C ASP A 181 -7.03 -21.89 -3.00
N ASP A 182 -6.38 -20.80 -3.42
CA ASP A 182 -6.09 -19.66 -2.54
C ASP A 182 -7.26 -18.70 -2.44
N HIS A 183 -7.40 -18.13 -1.24
CA HIS A 183 -8.48 -17.24 -0.86
C HIS A 183 -7.91 -16.05 -0.08
N CYS A 184 -7.93 -14.87 -0.68
CA CYS A 184 -7.54 -13.65 0.00
C CYS A 184 -8.71 -13.06 0.80
N LEU A 185 -8.46 -12.72 2.07
CA LEU A 185 -9.31 -11.79 2.82
C LEU A 185 -8.76 -10.37 2.69
N LEU A 186 -9.54 -9.48 2.09
CA LEU A 186 -9.15 -8.09 1.88
C LEU A 186 -9.70 -7.22 3.01
N ILE A 187 -8.78 -6.63 3.77
CA ILE A 187 -9.09 -5.68 4.85
C ILE A 187 -8.46 -4.30 4.64
N LEU A 188 -7.50 -4.19 3.72
CA LEU A 188 -6.85 -2.92 3.39
C LEU A 188 -7.69 -2.10 2.41
N PRO A 189 -7.59 -0.76 2.43
CA PRO A 189 -8.40 0.08 1.56
C PRO A 189 -8.08 -0.12 0.06
N LEU A 190 -9.13 -0.36 -0.74
CA LEU A 190 -9.02 -0.60 -2.18
C LEU A 190 -8.56 0.60 -3.01
N PHE A 191 -8.53 1.81 -2.43
CA PHE A 191 -7.91 2.97 -3.07
C PHE A 191 -6.37 2.96 -3.00
N HIS A 192 -5.77 1.97 -2.33
CA HIS A 192 -4.33 1.74 -2.35
C HIS A 192 -3.95 0.64 -3.34
N VAL A 193 -2.87 0.89 -4.08
CA VAL A 193 -2.30 -0.08 -5.03
C VAL A 193 -1.95 -1.43 -4.38
N ASN A 194 -1.64 -1.45 -3.08
CA ASN A 194 -1.38 -2.69 -2.34
C ASN A 194 -2.61 -3.60 -2.30
N ALA A 195 -3.76 -3.06 -1.92
CA ALA A 195 -5.00 -3.84 -1.88
C ALA A 195 -5.39 -4.33 -3.28
N ILE A 196 -5.18 -3.50 -4.31
CA ILE A 196 -5.44 -3.88 -5.70
C ILE A 196 -4.50 -5.00 -6.16
N CYS A 197 -3.18 -4.85 -6.00
CA CYS A 197 -2.23 -5.83 -6.52
C CYS A 197 -2.22 -7.12 -5.69
N VAL A 198 -2.02 -7.01 -4.36
CA VAL A 198 -1.82 -8.17 -3.48
C VAL A 198 -3.13 -8.94 -3.24
N SER A 199 -4.23 -8.21 -3.02
CA SER A 199 -5.49 -8.83 -2.58
C SER A 199 -6.50 -9.06 -3.69
N PHE A 200 -6.41 -8.35 -4.82
CA PHE A 200 -7.34 -8.53 -5.94
C PHE A 200 -6.67 -9.15 -7.16
N LEU A 201 -5.73 -8.49 -7.81
CA LEU A 201 -5.19 -8.95 -9.10
C LEU A 201 -4.37 -10.24 -8.99
N THR A 202 -3.55 -10.38 -7.95
CA THR A 202 -2.73 -11.58 -7.74
C THR A 202 -3.59 -12.85 -7.57
N PRO A 203 -4.57 -12.93 -6.65
CA PRO A 203 -5.40 -14.12 -6.53
C PRO A 203 -6.28 -14.34 -7.76
N MET A 204 -6.78 -13.28 -8.42
CA MET A 204 -7.52 -13.43 -9.68
C MET A 204 -6.67 -14.07 -10.77
N LEU A 205 -5.41 -13.65 -10.92
CA LEU A 205 -4.47 -14.24 -11.88
C LEU A 205 -4.16 -15.71 -11.56
N ALA A 206 -4.10 -16.08 -10.27
CA ALA A 206 -3.94 -17.48 -9.84
C ALA A 206 -5.22 -18.32 -10.04
N GLY A 207 -6.36 -17.68 -10.27
CA GLY A 207 -7.68 -18.31 -10.33
C GLY A 207 -8.30 -18.62 -8.97
N GLY A 208 -7.83 -17.95 -7.91
CA GLY A 208 -8.33 -18.06 -6.54
C GLY A 208 -9.48 -17.10 -6.25
N GLN A 209 -9.92 -17.00 -5.00
CA GLN A 209 -11.07 -16.16 -4.62
C GLN A 209 -10.69 -14.97 -3.74
N LEU A 210 -11.54 -13.95 -3.74
CA LEU A 210 -11.43 -12.77 -2.89
C LEU A 210 -12.68 -12.56 -2.03
N SER A 211 -12.48 -12.31 -0.73
CA SER A 211 -13.52 -11.78 0.15
C SER A 211 -13.16 -10.39 0.64
N VAL A 212 -14.03 -9.43 0.34
CA VAL A 212 -13.89 -8.04 0.75
C VAL A 212 -14.58 -7.86 2.09
N THR A 213 -13.79 -7.64 3.12
CA THR A 213 -14.30 -7.15 4.40
C THR A 213 -14.55 -5.65 4.23
N GLY A 214 -15.77 -5.20 4.50
CA GLY A 214 -16.14 -3.78 4.60
C GLY A 214 -15.37 -3.02 5.70
N ARG A 215 -16.05 -2.36 6.65
CA ARG A 215 -15.33 -1.68 7.75
C ARG A 215 -14.56 -2.70 8.60
N PHE A 216 -13.25 -2.50 8.75
CA PHE A 216 -12.39 -3.34 9.57
C PHE A 216 -12.71 -3.19 11.05
N SER A 217 -12.77 -4.32 11.76
CA SER A 217 -12.61 -4.42 13.21
C SER A 217 -11.94 -5.76 13.54
N PRO A 218 -11.18 -5.87 14.66
CA PRO A 218 -10.56 -7.14 15.04
C PRO A 218 -11.56 -8.29 15.22
N ALA A 219 -12.68 -8.03 15.90
CA ALA A 219 -13.73 -9.04 16.09
C ALA A 219 -14.27 -9.55 14.75
N ARG A 220 -14.59 -8.63 13.83
CA ARG A 220 -15.05 -9.01 12.50
C ARG A 220 -14.00 -9.77 11.70
N PHE A 221 -12.73 -9.40 11.80
CA PHE A 221 -11.66 -10.14 11.16
C PHE A 221 -11.64 -11.61 11.59
N PHE A 222 -11.70 -11.89 12.89
CA PHE A 222 -11.70 -13.28 13.37
C PHE A 222 -12.99 -14.03 13.02
N ASP A 223 -14.15 -13.36 13.04
CA ASP A 223 -15.42 -13.94 12.58
C ASP A 223 -15.36 -14.31 11.09
N ASP A 224 -14.83 -13.41 10.27
CA ASP A 224 -14.64 -13.64 8.83
C ASP A 224 -13.62 -14.76 8.58
N VAL A 225 -12.50 -14.80 9.30
CA VAL A 225 -11.52 -15.89 9.16
C VAL A 225 -12.13 -17.25 9.52
N ALA A 226 -12.87 -17.33 10.63
CA ALA A 226 -13.52 -18.57 11.06
C ALA A 226 -14.60 -19.04 10.07
N ARG A 227 -15.41 -18.11 9.54
CA ARG A 227 -16.53 -18.39 8.65
C ARG A 227 -16.11 -18.64 7.20
N LEU A 228 -15.23 -17.79 6.67
CA LEU A 228 -14.85 -17.77 5.26
C LEU A 228 -13.61 -18.61 4.96
N ARG A 229 -12.81 -18.94 5.98
CA ARG A 229 -11.61 -19.79 5.87
C ARG A 229 -10.60 -19.31 4.81
N PRO A 230 -10.21 -18.01 4.79
CA PRO A 230 -9.23 -17.50 3.84
C PRO A 230 -7.86 -18.15 4.05
N THR A 231 -7.05 -18.20 2.98
CA THR A 231 -5.69 -18.75 3.00
C THR A 231 -4.64 -17.68 3.27
N TYR A 232 -4.91 -16.40 2.98
CA TYR A 232 -4.02 -15.31 3.36
C TYR A 232 -4.73 -13.95 3.46
N PHE A 233 -4.05 -12.98 4.06
CA PHE A 233 -4.45 -11.57 4.05
C PHE A 233 -3.21 -10.67 4.04
N SER A 234 -3.40 -9.39 3.69
CA SER A 234 -2.38 -8.36 3.80
C SER A 234 -2.83 -7.30 4.79
N ALA A 235 -1.91 -6.82 5.63
CA ALA A 235 -2.16 -5.82 6.65
C ALA A 235 -0.95 -4.91 6.88
N VAL A 236 -1.19 -3.84 7.62
CA VAL A 236 -0.15 -2.92 8.10
C VAL A 236 0.15 -3.22 9.59
N PRO A 237 1.32 -2.81 10.12
CA PRO A 237 1.69 -3.07 11.52
C PRO A 237 0.61 -2.67 12.54
N THR A 238 -0.06 -1.53 12.34
CA THR A 238 -1.13 -1.07 13.25
C THR A 238 -2.33 -2.01 13.29
N ILE A 239 -2.65 -2.68 12.18
CA ILE A 239 -3.70 -3.70 12.14
C ILE A 239 -3.24 -4.94 12.92
N TYR A 240 -2.00 -5.40 12.75
CA TYR A 240 -1.46 -6.50 13.54
C TYR A 240 -1.50 -6.18 15.04
N ALA A 241 -1.12 -4.98 15.46
CA ALA A 241 -1.21 -4.52 16.85
C ALA A 241 -2.65 -4.60 17.41
N LEU A 242 -3.65 -4.19 16.61
CA LEU A 242 -5.07 -4.29 16.99
C LEU A 242 -5.57 -5.75 17.05
N LEU A 243 -5.05 -6.63 16.21
CA LEU A 243 -5.43 -8.04 16.18
C LEU A 243 -4.82 -8.82 17.37
N VAL A 244 -3.56 -8.56 17.72
CA VAL A 244 -2.90 -9.23 18.86
C VAL A 244 -3.41 -8.75 20.21
N SER A 245 -4.01 -7.55 20.29
CA SER A 245 -4.59 -7.02 21.52
C SER A 245 -5.95 -7.63 21.89
N GLN A 246 -6.50 -8.52 21.07
CA GLN A 246 -7.76 -9.20 21.38
C GLN A 246 -7.53 -10.36 22.36
N ASP A 247 -8.36 -10.43 23.40
CA ASP A 247 -8.31 -11.50 24.42
C ASP A 247 -8.48 -12.88 23.77
N THR A 248 -9.42 -12.99 22.83
CA THR A 248 -9.71 -14.21 22.09
C THR A 248 -9.32 -14.05 20.63
N VAL A 249 -8.72 -15.11 20.10
CA VAL A 249 -8.44 -15.26 18.67
C VAL A 249 -9.23 -16.46 18.22
N GLY A 250 -9.99 -16.29 17.15
CA GLY A 250 -10.72 -17.37 16.50
C GLY A 250 -9.78 -18.41 15.87
N ASP A 251 -10.34 -19.43 15.26
CA ASP A 251 -9.56 -20.41 14.51
C ASP A 251 -8.92 -19.80 13.26
N THR A 252 -7.61 -19.56 13.29
CA THR A 252 -6.80 -19.01 12.20
C THR A 252 -6.15 -20.08 11.32
N SER A 253 -6.48 -21.37 11.50
CA SER A 253 -5.78 -22.49 10.84
C SER A 253 -5.93 -22.57 9.32
N SER A 254 -6.85 -21.83 8.70
CA SER A 254 -6.92 -21.75 7.23
C SER A 254 -5.81 -20.90 6.63
N LEU A 255 -5.26 -19.96 7.41
CA LEU A 255 -4.29 -19.00 6.93
C LEU A 255 -2.93 -19.69 6.78
N ARG A 256 -2.44 -19.80 5.54
CA ARG A 256 -1.08 -20.25 5.21
C ARG A 256 -0.05 -19.20 5.61
N PHE A 257 -0.32 -17.93 5.32
CA PHE A 257 0.57 -16.82 5.61
C PHE A 257 -0.21 -15.51 5.68
N ALA A 258 0.45 -14.45 6.16
CA ALA A 258 -0.04 -13.09 6.06
C ALA A 258 1.08 -12.15 5.60
N VAL A 259 0.73 -11.05 4.95
CA VAL A 259 1.69 -10.07 4.45
C VAL A 259 1.67 -8.83 5.36
N CYS A 260 2.84 -8.35 5.75
CA CYS A 260 3.00 -7.06 6.43
C CYS A 260 3.77 -6.09 5.51
N GLY A 261 3.19 -4.92 5.24
CA GLY A 261 3.84 -3.93 4.38
C GLY A 261 3.43 -2.49 4.68
N ALA A 262 3.84 -1.58 3.79
CA ALA A 262 3.58 -0.13 3.82
C ALA A 262 4.18 0.66 5.00
N ALA A 263 4.58 0.00 6.08
CA ALA A 263 5.37 0.54 7.19
C ALA A 263 6.20 -0.58 7.85
N PRO A 264 7.34 -0.25 8.49
CA PRO A 264 8.11 -1.23 9.23
C PRO A 264 7.34 -1.79 10.44
N ILE A 265 7.42 -3.10 10.64
CA ILE A 265 6.92 -3.79 11.83
C ILE A 265 8.06 -3.98 12.83
N SER A 266 7.79 -3.87 14.13
CA SER A 266 8.79 -4.22 15.14
C SER A 266 8.95 -5.74 15.23
N LYS A 267 10.13 -6.20 15.61
CA LYS A 267 10.40 -7.63 15.79
C LYS A 267 9.45 -8.22 16.84
N GLU A 268 9.22 -7.49 17.92
CA GLU A 268 8.38 -7.88 19.03
C GLU A 268 6.92 -8.08 18.60
N LEU A 269 6.38 -7.15 17.81
CA LEU A 269 5.02 -7.28 17.28
C LEU A 269 4.91 -8.42 16.27
N LEU A 270 5.92 -8.61 15.42
CA LEU A 270 5.98 -9.71 14.46
C LEU A 270 5.98 -11.06 15.19
N ASP A 271 6.93 -11.26 16.11
CA ASP A 271 7.06 -12.49 16.90
C ASP A 271 5.78 -12.80 17.68
N HIS A 272 5.19 -11.78 18.32
CA HIS A 272 3.94 -11.93 19.07
C HIS A 272 2.77 -12.31 18.15
N ALA A 273 2.64 -11.66 16.99
CA ALA A 273 1.59 -11.95 16.03
C ALA A 273 1.72 -13.37 15.42
N GLU A 274 2.93 -13.79 15.05
CA GLU A 274 3.18 -15.15 14.54
C GLU A 274 2.84 -16.21 15.59
N GLN A 275 3.28 -16.02 16.84
CA GLN A 275 2.96 -16.93 17.93
C GLN A 275 1.46 -16.97 18.22
N ARG A 276 0.81 -15.80 18.20
CA ARG A 276 -0.61 -15.67 18.55
C ARG A 276 -1.53 -16.28 17.50
N PHE A 277 -1.19 -16.14 16.21
CA PHE A 277 -2.01 -16.61 15.09
C PHE A 277 -1.60 -17.98 14.55
N GLY A 278 -0.40 -18.45 14.88
CA GLY A 278 0.11 -19.74 14.40
C GLY A 278 0.40 -19.75 12.90
N LEU A 279 0.75 -18.61 12.31
CA LEU A 279 1.02 -18.45 10.88
C LEU A 279 2.28 -17.61 10.65
N VAL A 280 2.88 -17.75 9.46
CA VAL A 280 4.03 -16.94 9.04
C VAL A 280 3.56 -15.58 8.52
N ILE A 281 4.16 -14.51 9.03
CA ILE A 281 3.96 -13.15 8.55
C ILE A 281 5.19 -12.74 7.76
N VAL A 282 4.99 -12.43 6.47
CA VAL A 282 6.07 -12.01 5.57
C VAL A 282 6.10 -10.50 5.43
N GLU A 283 7.23 -9.91 5.76
CA GLU A 283 7.49 -8.49 5.55
C GLU A 283 7.73 -8.20 4.05
N GLY A 284 7.11 -7.16 3.54
CA GLY A 284 7.24 -6.70 2.16
C GLY A 284 7.52 -5.20 2.08
N TYR A 285 8.29 -4.82 1.07
CA TYR A 285 8.66 -3.45 0.75
C TYR A 285 8.28 -3.10 -0.67
N GLY A 286 7.77 -1.88 -0.83
CA GLY A 286 7.57 -1.25 -2.11
C GLY A 286 6.84 0.08 -1.98
N LEU A 287 6.59 0.67 -3.13
CA LEU A 287 6.00 1.98 -3.31
C LEU A 287 5.08 1.97 -4.52
N THR A 288 4.24 3.00 -4.64
CA THR A 288 3.28 3.10 -5.74
C THR A 288 3.98 3.14 -7.09
N GLU A 289 5.10 3.87 -7.18
CA GLU A 289 5.94 4.03 -8.36
C GLU A 289 6.60 2.72 -8.83
N GLY A 290 6.71 1.72 -7.94
CA GLY A 290 7.20 0.38 -8.25
C GLY A 290 6.08 -0.65 -8.39
N THR A 291 4.83 -0.22 -8.59
CA THR A 291 3.64 -1.07 -8.67
C THR A 291 3.49 -1.98 -7.45
N CYS A 292 3.32 -1.38 -6.28
CA CYS A 292 3.09 -2.04 -4.99
C CYS A 292 4.34 -2.61 -4.30
N ALA A 293 5.01 -3.63 -4.85
CA ALA A 293 6.03 -4.39 -4.12
C ALA A 293 7.28 -4.65 -4.95
N SER A 294 8.44 -4.63 -4.28
CA SER A 294 9.74 -4.87 -4.90
C SER A 294 10.62 -5.84 -4.14
N ALA A 295 10.47 -5.94 -2.82
CA ALA A 295 11.08 -6.98 -2.01
C ALA A 295 10.05 -7.61 -1.07
N CYS A 296 10.17 -8.91 -0.81
CA CYS A 296 9.34 -9.59 0.17
C CYS A 296 10.02 -10.84 0.73
N ASN A 297 9.92 -11.07 2.03
CA ASN A 297 10.34 -12.35 2.61
C ASN A 297 9.50 -13.51 2.02
N PRO A 298 10.11 -14.67 1.74
CA PRO A 298 9.36 -15.82 1.26
C PRO A 298 8.58 -16.49 2.41
N PRO A 299 7.33 -16.93 2.20
CA PRO A 299 6.56 -17.64 3.24
C PRO A 299 7.17 -19.01 3.57
N ASP A 300 7.63 -19.73 2.54
CA ASP A 300 8.15 -21.11 2.64
C ASP A 300 9.68 -21.19 2.49
N GLY A 301 10.39 -20.07 2.68
CA GLY A 301 11.84 -19.97 2.46
C GLY A 301 12.60 -19.44 3.67
N LEU A 302 13.90 -19.22 3.49
CA LEU A 302 14.72 -18.58 4.52
C LEU A 302 14.23 -17.14 4.72
N ARG A 303 13.75 -16.82 5.93
CA ARG A 303 13.43 -15.45 6.34
C ARG A 303 14.58 -14.89 7.16
N LYS A 304 14.94 -13.64 6.91
CA LYS A 304 15.91 -12.91 7.75
C LYS A 304 15.16 -11.80 8.48
N LEU A 305 14.93 -12.00 9.78
CA LEU A 305 14.25 -11.00 10.62
C LEU A 305 15.00 -9.66 10.56
N GLY A 306 14.25 -8.55 10.45
CA GLY A 306 14.82 -7.21 10.26
C GLY A 306 15.21 -6.90 8.80
N THR A 307 14.81 -7.74 7.86
CA THR A 307 14.89 -7.48 6.42
C THR A 307 13.48 -7.54 5.83
N VAL A 308 13.28 -6.90 4.69
CA VAL A 308 12.04 -7.01 3.90
C VAL A 308 12.14 -8.08 2.81
N GLY A 309 13.12 -8.98 2.94
CA GLY A 309 13.39 -10.05 1.98
C GLY A 309 14.20 -9.65 0.75
N PRO A 310 14.41 -10.60 -0.17
CA PRO A 310 15.06 -10.35 -1.45
C PRO A 310 14.11 -9.66 -2.44
N ALA A 311 14.67 -9.22 -3.58
CA ALA A 311 13.88 -8.71 -4.69
C ALA A 311 12.87 -9.76 -5.19
N LEU A 312 11.65 -9.30 -5.52
CA LEU A 312 10.61 -10.15 -6.11
C LEU A 312 11.03 -10.66 -7.51
N PRO A 313 10.53 -11.83 -7.94
CA PRO A 313 10.90 -12.42 -9.23
C PRO A 313 10.79 -11.44 -10.40
N GLY A 314 11.87 -11.34 -11.18
CA GLY A 314 11.97 -10.47 -12.36
C GLY A 314 12.34 -9.01 -12.06
N GLN A 315 12.47 -8.62 -10.78
CA GLN A 315 12.91 -7.29 -10.38
C GLN A 315 14.39 -7.30 -9.99
N THR A 316 15.03 -6.14 -10.10
CA THR A 316 16.39 -5.90 -9.62
C THR A 316 16.38 -4.77 -8.60
N ILE A 317 17.05 -4.97 -7.48
CA ILE A 317 17.30 -3.94 -6.47
C ILE A 317 18.81 -3.72 -6.39
N ALA A 318 19.22 -2.46 -6.35
CA ALA A 318 20.60 -2.07 -6.08
C ALA A 318 20.64 -0.97 -5.01
N ILE A 319 21.82 -0.78 -4.43
CA ILE A 319 22.10 0.30 -3.49
C ILE A 319 23.11 1.23 -4.15
N VAL A 320 22.82 2.53 -4.19
CA VAL A 320 23.68 3.55 -4.82
C VAL A 320 24.07 4.66 -3.86
N ASP A 321 25.20 5.31 -4.14
CA ASP A 321 25.63 6.52 -3.44
C ASP A 321 24.96 7.79 -4.03
N GLU A 322 25.34 8.96 -3.49
CA GLU A 322 24.82 10.26 -3.94
C GLU A 322 25.13 10.60 -5.40
N SER A 323 26.13 9.94 -6.00
CA SER A 323 26.47 10.10 -7.42
C SER A 323 25.67 9.15 -8.34
N GLY A 324 24.87 8.25 -7.76
CA GLY A 324 24.16 7.18 -8.47
C GLY A 324 25.03 5.96 -8.76
N ALA A 325 26.25 5.89 -8.22
CA ALA A 325 27.14 4.75 -8.41
C ALA A 325 26.80 3.61 -7.42
N PRO A 326 26.84 2.33 -7.85
CA PRO A 326 26.60 1.21 -6.96
C PRO A 326 27.60 1.16 -5.79
N VAL A 327 27.10 0.88 -4.58
CA VAL A 327 27.96 0.70 -3.39
C VAL A 327 28.27 -0.78 -3.11
N PRO A 328 29.35 -1.10 -2.36
CA PRO A 328 29.65 -2.47 -1.97
C PRO A 328 28.54 -3.13 -1.14
N VAL A 329 28.48 -4.46 -1.15
CA VAL A 329 27.56 -5.24 -0.30
C VAL A 329 27.69 -4.84 1.17
N GLY A 330 26.56 -4.69 1.85
CA GLY A 330 26.48 -4.26 3.25
C GLY A 330 26.62 -2.76 3.49
N ALA A 331 27.10 -1.99 2.50
CA ALA A 331 27.14 -0.53 2.59
C ALA A 331 25.72 0.06 2.50
N VAL A 332 25.55 1.21 3.16
CA VAL A 332 24.28 1.94 3.21
C VAL A 332 24.25 2.97 2.09
N GLY A 333 23.13 3.06 1.38
CA GLY A 333 22.91 4.03 0.32
C GLY A 333 21.44 4.09 -0.09
N GLU A 334 21.13 4.81 -1.16
CA GLU A 334 19.78 4.85 -1.72
C GLU A 334 19.39 3.51 -2.33
N VAL A 335 18.17 3.05 -2.05
CA VAL A 335 17.57 1.89 -2.69
C VAL A 335 17.06 2.31 -4.07
N VAL A 336 17.53 1.66 -5.12
CA VAL A 336 17.03 1.83 -6.49
C VAL A 336 16.45 0.52 -7.02
N ILE A 337 15.37 0.62 -7.79
CA ILE A 337 14.62 -0.54 -8.31
C ILE A 337 14.56 -0.49 -9.83
N ARG A 338 14.71 -1.64 -10.49
CA ARG A 338 14.54 -1.76 -11.94
C ARG A 338 13.74 -3.01 -12.28
N GLY A 339 12.84 -2.88 -13.24
CA GLY A 339 11.98 -3.97 -13.72
C GLY A 339 10.75 -3.44 -14.44
N ALA A 340 9.94 -4.34 -14.98
CA ALA A 340 8.67 -3.97 -15.61
C ALA A 340 7.59 -3.53 -14.61
N ASN A 341 7.88 -3.54 -13.31
CA ASN A 341 7.05 -2.97 -12.26
C ASN A 341 7.19 -1.45 -12.13
N VAL A 342 8.25 -0.84 -12.70
CA VAL A 342 8.45 0.61 -12.61
C VAL A 342 7.35 1.31 -13.41
N MET A 343 6.71 2.30 -12.77
CA MET A 343 5.65 3.11 -13.35
C MET A 343 6.06 3.72 -14.69
N ARG A 344 5.06 4.11 -15.51
CA ARG A 344 5.32 4.93 -16.70
C ARG A 344 5.89 6.30 -16.34
N GLY A 345 5.43 6.87 -15.22
CA GLY A 345 5.83 8.19 -14.75
C GLY A 345 4.73 8.88 -13.96
N TYR A 346 4.96 10.14 -13.62
CA TYR A 346 3.98 11.00 -12.97
C TYR A 346 3.14 11.76 -13.99
N LEU A 347 1.81 11.76 -13.80
CA LEU A 347 0.87 12.45 -14.68
C LEU A 347 1.20 13.94 -14.77
N GLY A 348 1.39 14.44 -16.00
CA GLY A 348 1.68 15.84 -16.28
C GLY A 348 2.99 16.37 -15.69
N ARG A 349 3.92 15.51 -15.27
CA ARG A 349 5.14 15.87 -14.52
C ARG A 349 6.40 15.20 -15.11
N PRO A 350 6.78 15.53 -16.35
CA PRO A 350 7.94 14.90 -17.02
C PRO A 350 9.26 15.14 -16.28
N GLU A 351 9.53 16.38 -15.82
CA GLU A 351 10.77 16.69 -15.09
C GLU A 351 10.90 15.89 -13.77
N GLU A 352 9.82 15.74 -13.02
CA GLU A 352 9.83 14.92 -11.80
C GLU A 352 9.98 13.43 -12.14
N THR A 353 9.42 12.99 -13.27
CA THR A 353 9.56 11.63 -13.77
C THR A 353 11.00 11.33 -14.13
N GLU A 354 11.66 12.19 -14.92
CA GLU A 354 13.07 12.04 -15.32
C GLU A 354 14.03 12.06 -14.13
N ARG A 355 13.70 12.84 -13.08
CA ARG A 355 14.47 12.84 -11.83
C ARG A 355 14.28 11.58 -10.98
N THR A 356 13.14 10.92 -11.13
CA THR A 356 12.76 9.75 -10.32
C THR A 356 13.12 8.44 -11.02
N ILE A 357 13.12 8.43 -12.36
CA ILE A 357 13.47 7.28 -13.19
C ILE A 357 14.68 7.68 -14.04
N VAL A 358 15.86 7.21 -13.63
CA VAL A 358 17.15 7.51 -14.28
C VAL A 358 17.69 6.24 -14.90
N ASP A 359 17.88 6.22 -16.23
CA ASP A 359 18.37 5.05 -16.98
C ASP A 359 17.60 3.74 -16.69
N GLY A 360 16.29 3.88 -16.43
CA GLY A 360 15.39 2.77 -16.10
C GLY A 360 15.41 2.32 -14.63
N TRP A 361 16.18 3.00 -13.78
CA TRP A 361 16.18 2.83 -12.32
C TRP A 361 15.21 3.81 -11.66
N LEU A 362 14.25 3.27 -10.92
CA LEU A 362 13.43 4.01 -9.99
C LEU A 362 14.23 4.34 -8.73
N HIS A 363 14.54 5.63 -8.54
CA HIS A 363 15.09 6.19 -7.33
C HIS A 363 13.99 6.34 -6.27
N THR A 364 14.07 5.53 -5.21
CA THR A 364 12.97 5.41 -4.23
C THR A 364 12.96 6.52 -3.19
N GLY A 365 14.11 7.18 -2.98
CA GLY A 365 14.33 8.06 -1.83
C GLY A 365 14.37 7.33 -0.48
N ASP A 366 14.32 5.99 -0.47
CA ASP A 366 14.52 5.17 0.72
C ASP A 366 16.00 4.77 0.83
N VAL A 367 16.50 4.67 2.05
CA VAL A 367 17.87 4.30 2.37
C VAL A 367 17.88 2.87 2.87
N GLY A 368 18.80 2.06 2.37
CA GLY A 368 18.88 0.65 2.72
C GLY A 368 20.27 0.07 2.48
N ARG A 369 20.37 -1.24 2.73
CA ARG A 369 21.54 -2.05 2.40
C ARG A 369 21.11 -3.44 1.97
N LEU A 370 21.87 -4.05 1.07
CA LEU A 370 21.74 -5.46 0.69
C LEU A 370 22.82 -6.28 1.38
N ASP A 371 22.45 -7.46 1.87
CA ASP A 371 23.43 -8.46 2.29
C ASP A 371 23.91 -9.34 1.12
N GLU A 372 24.87 -10.25 1.38
CA GLU A 372 25.45 -11.12 0.35
C GLU A 372 24.42 -12.04 -0.34
N ALA A 373 23.29 -12.33 0.33
CA ALA A 373 22.21 -13.14 -0.23
C ALA A 373 21.13 -12.28 -0.92
N GLY A 374 21.33 -10.96 -1.01
CA GLY A 374 20.41 -10.03 -1.64
C GLY A 374 19.20 -9.66 -0.78
N TYR A 375 19.23 -9.92 0.54
CA TYR A 375 18.15 -9.48 1.43
C TYR A 375 18.30 -8.00 1.73
N LEU A 376 17.21 -7.26 1.59
CA LEU A 376 17.17 -5.83 1.78
C LEU A 376 16.80 -5.49 3.23
N THR A 377 17.65 -4.70 3.89
CA THR A 377 17.28 -4.00 5.13
C THR A 377 17.00 -2.54 4.81
N LEU A 378 15.82 -2.05 5.20
CA LEU A 378 15.50 -0.63 5.15
C LEU A 378 16.07 0.06 6.38
N VAL A 379 16.77 1.16 6.16
CA VAL A 379 17.37 1.99 7.20
C VAL A 379 16.47 3.19 7.49
N ASP A 380 16.10 3.97 6.47
CA ASP A 380 15.24 5.16 6.64
C ASP A 380 14.77 5.73 5.28
N ARG A 381 14.32 6.98 5.25
CA ARG A 381 14.08 7.79 4.05
C ARG A 381 15.07 8.96 4.01
N ILE A 382 15.61 9.25 2.82
CA ILE A 382 16.56 10.36 2.60
C ILE A 382 15.96 11.69 3.10
N LYS A 383 14.68 11.93 2.81
CA LYS A 383 13.98 13.16 3.21
C LYS A 383 13.72 13.31 4.71
N ASP A 384 13.86 12.23 5.47
CA ASP A 384 13.61 12.22 6.92
C ASP A 384 14.91 12.23 7.73
N MET A 385 16.05 11.98 7.07
CA MET A 385 17.39 12.04 7.65
C MET A 385 17.62 13.39 8.34
N ILE A 386 18.12 13.32 9.57
CA ILE A 386 18.46 14.46 10.41
C ILE A 386 19.95 14.69 10.26
N ILE A 387 20.35 15.90 9.88
CA ILE A 387 21.77 16.26 9.78
C ILE A 387 22.17 17.00 11.05
N ARG A 388 22.79 16.29 11.99
CA ARG A 388 23.21 16.83 13.30
C ARG A 388 24.72 17.04 13.33
N GLY A 389 25.15 18.29 13.13
CA GLY A 389 26.58 18.65 13.19
C GLY A 389 27.42 17.94 12.13
N GLY A 390 26.84 17.64 10.96
CA GLY A 390 27.49 16.91 9.87
C GLY A 390 27.31 15.39 9.90
N GLU A 391 26.70 14.84 10.94
CA GLU A 391 26.38 13.41 11.04
C GLU A 391 24.96 13.13 10.55
N ASN A 392 24.81 12.07 9.75
CA ASN A 392 23.51 11.59 9.29
C ASN A 392 22.88 10.70 10.37
N ILE A 393 21.80 11.19 10.97
CA ILE A 393 20.98 10.45 11.91
C ILE A 393 19.70 10.02 11.21
N TYR A 394 19.42 8.73 11.26
CA TYR A 394 18.21 8.14 10.71
C TYR A 394 17.16 8.03 11.83
N PRO A 395 16.08 8.86 11.81
CA PRO A 395 14.99 8.77 12.78
C PRO A 395 14.50 7.36 13.06
N LYS A 396 14.45 6.49 12.04
CA LYS A 396 13.89 5.15 12.16
C LYS A 396 14.70 4.26 13.08
N GLU A 397 16.01 4.47 13.19
CA GLU A 397 16.86 3.76 14.15
C GLU A 397 16.43 4.06 15.60
N ILE A 398 16.07 5.31 15.87
CA ILE A 398 15.63 5.77 17.18
C ILE A 398 14.20 5.27 17.47
N GLU A 399 13.31 5.34 16.48
CA GLU A 399 11.95 4.79 16.58
C GLU A 399 11.95 3.30 16.85
N ASN A 400 12.80 2.53 16.16
CA ASN A 400 12.92 1.09 16.37
C ASN A 400 13.46 0.79 17.78
N ALA A 401 14.42 1.56 18.27
CA ALA A 401 14.91 1.41 19.64
C ALA A 401 13.80 1.72 20.68
N LEU A 402 12.99 2.76 20.47
CA LEU A 402 11.82 3.06 21.29
C LEU A 402 10.79 1.92 21.28
N ALA A 403 10.52 1.34 20.11
CA ALA A 403 9.55 0.26 19.94
C ALA A 403 9.93 -1.05 20.67
N THR A 404 11.18 -1.19 21.13
CA THR A 404 11.60 -2.32 21.98
C THR A 404 11.25 -2.16 23.45
N HIS A 405 10.63 -1.04 23.84
CA HIS A 405 10.13 -0.83 25.19
C HIS A 405 8.68 -1.34 25.28
N ASP A 406 8.37 -2.20 26.24
CA ASP A 406 7.07 -2.90 26.34
C ASP A 406 5.87 -1.94 26.42
N ASP A 407 6.04 -0.77 27.04
CA ASP A 407 4.99 0.25 27.17
C ASP A 407 4.80 1.14 25.92
N VAL A 408 5.64 1.02 24.88
CA VAL A 408 5.56 1.87 23.68
C VAL A 408 4.69 1.22 22.61
N LEU A 409 3.60 1.91 22.25
CA LEU A 409 2.68 1.49 21.19
C LEU A 409 3.13 1.98 19.81
N GLU A 410 3.45 3.28 19.69
CA GLU A 410 3.95 3.89 18.46
C GLU A 410 4.97 4.98 18.78
N ALA A 411 5.95 5.19 17.91
CA ALA A 411 6.91 6.28 18.04
C ALA A 411 7.17 6.95 16.68
N ALA A 412 7.38 8.26 16.72
CA ALA A 412 7.84 9.06 15.58
C ALA A 412 8.97 9.97 16.00
N VAL A 413 10.05 9.98 15.23
CA VAL A 413 11.19 10.87 15.44
C VAL A 413 11.30 11.85 14.28
N ILE A 414 11.52 13.11 14.62
CA ILE A 414 11.68 14.22 13.66
C ILE A 414 12.99 14.97 13.93
N GLY A 415 13.52 15.60 12.89
CA GLY A 415 14.53 16.66 13.02
C GLY A 415 13.88 17.97 13.46
N ALA A 416 14.37 18.53 14.56
CA ALA A 416 14.05 19.88 15.02
C ALA A 416 15.25 20.81 14.77
N PRO A 417 15.03 22.06 14.32
CA PRO A 417 16.11 23.03 14.15
C PRO A 417 16.88 23.26 15.46
N HIS A 418 18.20 23.41 15.37
CA HIS A 418 19.08 23.67 16.51
C HIS A 418 20.23 24.60 16.13
N ASP A 419 20.40 25.69 16.87
CA ASP A 419 21.33 26.78 16.53
C ASP A 419 22.78 26.32 16.29
N VAL A 420 23.26 25.34 17.07
CA VAL A 420 24.64 24.84 16.96
C VAL A 420 24.79 23.68 15.97
N TYR A 421 23.81 22.78 15.87
CA TYR A 421 23.97 21.50 15.19
C TYR A 421 23.21 21.43 13.86
N GLY A 422 22.51 22.50 13.47
CA GLY A 422 21.58 22.47 12.34
C GLY A 422 20.27 21.82 12.74
N GLU A 423 20.29 20.50 12.98
CA GLU A 423 19.14 19.76 13.48
C GLU A 423 19.49 18.84 14.66
N VAL A 424 18.48 18.50 15.46
CA VAL A 424 18.55 17.50 16.54
C VAL A 424 17.31 16.60 16.55
N PRO A 425 17.43 15.33 16.97
CA PRO A 425 16.29 14.43 17.08
C PRO A 425 15.35 14.83 18.22
N VAL A 426 14.04 14.80 17.93
CA VAL A 426 12.96 14.92 18.91
C VAL A 426 12.00 13.75 18.71
N ALA A 427 11.62 13.08 19.80
CA ALA A 427 10.73 11.91 19.75
C ALA A 427 9.31 12.26 20.24
N TYR A 428 8.33 11.67 19.58
CA TYR A 428 6.92 11.64 19.98
C TYR A 428 6.49 10.20 20.16
N VAL A 429 5.91 9.86 21.30
CA VAL A 429 5.63 8.48 21.71
C VAL A 429 4.18 8.35 22.15
N VAL A 430 3.50 7.34 21.61
CA VAL A 430 2.19 6.87 22.09
C VAL A 430 2.45 5.59 22.87
N THR A 431 1.83 5.47 24.04
CA THR A 431 2.01 4.33 24.93
C THR A 431 0.78 3.42 24.90
N TYR A 432 0.94 2.19 25.36
CA TYR A 432 -0.22 1.35 25.65
C TYR A 432 -1.07 1.98 26.77
N PRO A 433 -2.40 1.75 26.80
CA PRO A 433 -3.27 2.26 27.86
C PRO A 433 -2.80 1.83 29.26
N GLU A 434 -3.04 2.68 30.26
CA GLU A 434 -2.74 2.41 31.68
C GLU A 434 -1.25 2.16 32.01
N THR A 435 -0.34 2.55 31.12
CA THR A 435 1.10 2.50 31.37
C THR A 435 1.58 3.72 32.17
N ALA A 436 2.61 3.52 33.01
CA ALA A 436 3.22 4.57 33.85
C ALA A 436 4.59 5.03 33.32
N VAL A 437 4.93 4.72 32.07
CA VAL A 437 6.22 5.05 31.47
C VAL A 437 6.41 6.57 31.37
N THR A 438 7.64 7.03 31.64
CA THR A 438 8.00 8.45 31.57
C THR A 438 9.01 8.71 30.46
N ASP A 439 9.12 9.97 30.03
CA ASP A 439 10.15 10.44 29.11
C ASP A 439 11.57 10.13 29.61
N VAL A 440 11.81 10.23 30.93
CA VAL A 440 13.08 9.86 31.56
C VAL A 440 13.39 8.38 31.39
N LEU A 441 12.43 7.48 31.65
CA LEU A 441 12.61 6.04 31.47
C LEU A 441 12.86 5.68 30.01
N LEU A 442 12.15 6.33 29.07
CA LEU A 442 12.39 6.14 27.63
C LEU A 442 13.78 6.65 27.21
N ALA A 443 14.24 7.77 27.77
CA ALA A 443 15.58 8.29 27.50
C ALA A 443 16.67 7.37 28.05
N GLU A 444 16.50 6.79 29.24
CA GLU A 444 17.39 5.78 29.81
C GLU A 444 17.41 4.50 28.95
N HIS A 445 16.24 4.03 28.53
CA HIS A 445 16.08 2.89 27.63
C HIS A 445 16.84 3.09 26.31
N LEU A 446 16.73 4.29 25.71
CA LEU A 446 17.49 4.66 24.53
C LEU A 446 19.00 4.79 24.81
N GLY A 447 19.39 5.38 25.94
CA GLY A 447 20.78 5.60 26.34
C GLY A 447 21.59 4.31 26.49
N SER A 448 20.93 3.20 26.80
CA SER A 448 21.57 1.87 26.86
C SER A 448 21.77 1.20 25.50
N ARG A 449 21.14 1.72 24.42
CA ARG A 449 21.10 1.08 23.09
C ARG A 449 21.71 1.92 21.98
N LEU A 450 21.68 3.24 22.10
CA LEU A 450 22.12 4.17 21.07
C LEU A 450 23.29 5.03 21.52
N THR A 451 24.12 5.42 20.56
CA THR A 451 25.18 6.41 20.79
C THR A 451 24.60 7.77 21.16
N LYS A 452 25.28 8.53 22.03
CA LYS A 452 24.83 9.85 22.53
C LYS A 452 24.37 10.82 21.44
N VAL A 453 25.00 10.79 20.26
CA VAL A 453 24.66 11.67 19.13
C VAL A 453 23.22 11.45 18.61
N LYS A 454 22.68 10.23 18.77
CA LYS A 454 21.37 9.79 18.29
C LYS A 454 20.25 9.97 19.33
N LEU A 455 20.59 10.27 20.58
CA LEU A 455 19.57 10.41 21.63
C LEU A 455 18.72 11.65 21.36
N PRO A 456 17.38 11.53 21.39
CA PRO A 456 16.49 12.68 21.32
C PRO A 456 16.83 13.73 22.37
N VAL A 457 16.79 15.01 22.00
CA VAL A 457 16.94 16.11 22.97
C VAL A 457 15.69 16.30 23.83
N SER A 458 14.54 15.83 23.35
CA SER A 458 13.30 15.73 24.10
C SER A 458 12.46 14.54 23.61
N ILE A 459 11.67 13.98 24.53
CA ILE A 459 10.70 12.90 24.27
C ILE A 459 9.34 13.40 24.76
N HIS A 460 8.35 13.44 23.87
CA HIS A 460 7.00 13.87 24.16
C HIS A 460 6.06 12.69 24.14
N ILE A 461 5.48 12.34 25.29
CA ILE A 461 4.39 11.36 25.35
C ILE A 461 3.09 12.05 24.92
N VAL A 462 2.40 11.49 23.93
CA VAL A 462 1.19 12.05 23.31
C VAL A 462 0.10 11.00 23.19
N ASP A 463 -1.16 11.44 23.21
CA ASP A 463 -2.32 10.54 23.09
C ASP A 463 -2.37 9.84 21.72
N ALA A 464 -1.94 10.52 20.66
CA ALA A 464 -1.90 9.97 19.31
C ALA A 464 -0.90 10.73 18.41
N LEU A 465 -0.29 10.00 17.47
CA LEU A 465 0.49 10.60 16.39
C LEU A 465 -0.44 11.11 15.28
N PRO A 466 -0.19 12.30 14.70
CA PRO A 466 -0.99 12.79 13.58
C PRO A 466 -0.79 11.88 12.37
N ARG A 467 -1.88 11.65 11.62
CA ARG A 467 -1.86 10.86 10.39
C ARG A 467 -2.29 11.72 9.21
N ASN A 468 -1.69 11.45 8.05
CA ASN A 468 -2.08 12.08 6.79
C ASN A 468 -3.36 11.43 6.21
N PRO A 469 -3.95 11.98 5.13
CA PRO A 469 -5.18 11.44 4.53
C PRO A 469 -5.09 10.00 3.99
N VAL A 470 -3.89 9.42 3.92
CA VAL A 470 -3.65 8.02 3.55
C VAL A 470 -3.24 7.15 4.74
N GLY A 471 -3.45 7.63 5.98
CA GLY A 471 -3.28 6.87 7.21
C GLY A 471 -1.84 6.72 7.74
N LYS A 472 -0.83 7.29 7.06
CA LYS A 472 0.57 7.28 7.51
C LYS A 472 0.86 8.40 8.49
N ILE A 473 1.82 8.21 9.40
CA ILE A 473 2.26 9.26 10.34
C ILE A 473 2.68 10.52 9.57
N ASP A 474 2.11 11.68 9.95
CA ASP A 474 2.40 12.98 9.36
C ASP A 474 3.59 13.65 10.06
N LYS A 475 4.80 13.18 9.76
CA LYS A 475 6.05 13.80 10.23
C LYS A 475 6.20 15.27 9.80
N PRO A 476 5.83 15.68 8.57
CA PRO A 476 5.80 17.10 8.21
C PRO A 476 4.91 17.94 9.14
N GLY A 477 3.71 17.47 9.44
CA GLY A 477 2.82 18.10 10.41
C GLY A 477 3.42 18.18 11.81
N LEU A 478 4.08 17.11 12.29
CA LEU A 478 4.82 17.12 13.56
C LEU A 478 5.93 18.17 13.58
N ARG A 479 6.76 18.25 12.53
CA ARG A 479 7.82 19.26 12.40
C ARG A 479 7.25 20.68 12.47
N SER A 480 6.14 20.93 11.79
CA SER A 480 5.48 22.25 11.83
C SER A 480 4.99 22.60 13.23
N ARG A 481 4.31 21.66 13.91
CA ARG A 481 3.80 21.89 15.28
C ARG A 481 4.92 22.13 16.28
N HIS A 482 6.00 21.36 16.20
CA HIS A 482 7.18 21.53 17.05
C HIS A 482 7.79 22.92 16.89
N ARG A 483 7.95 23.39 15.63
CA ARG A 483 8.46 24.74 15.33
C ARG A 483 7.54 25.82 15.92
N SER A 484 6.23 25.68 15.80
CA SER A 484 5.28 26.65 16.37
C SER A 484 5.33 26.70 17.90
N ALA A 485 5.49 25.55 18.57
CA ALA A 485 5.59 25.46 20.02
C ALA A 485 6.93 25.98 20.58
N ALA A 486 8.00 25.99 19.78
CA ALA A 486 9.30 26.54 20.18
C ALA A 486 9.38 28.08 20.07
N VAL A 487 8.41 28.72 19.42
CA VAL A 487 8.35 30.19 19.21
C VAL A 487 7.36 30.86 20.18
N SER A 488 6.53 30.08 20.87
CA SER A 488 5.66 30.50 21.99
C SER A 488 6.35 30.31 23.33
#